data_AF-A0A392N763-F1
#
_entry.id   AF-A0A392N763-F1
#
_cell.length_a   1.000
_cell.length_b   1.000
_cell.length_c   1.000
_cell.angle_alpha   90.00
_cell.angle_beta   90.00
_cell.angle_gamma   90.00
#
_symmetry.space_group_name_H-M   'P 1'
#
loop_
_entity.id
_entity.type
_entity.pdbx_description
1 polymer ?
#
loop_
_entity_poly.entity_id
_entity_poly.type
_entity_poly.pdbx_seq_one_letter_code
_entity_poly.pdbx_strand_id
1 'polypeptide(L)'
;MREFGGFIEDANLMDLPLLGRRFTWYHANGRSMSRIDRFLVSPEWLEMWGDCLVWVCPRDISDHCPLILKNNNNVWGPKPFRFNNHWIENKHFMEVVEACWREQEVSGWMGYVLQAKLRCLKLRLKDWSMVEFGNVENKVKILIENIQELDLRGEITGLASHEMIARKELFVEFWKLQKYRETIIFQRSKSKWLRQGDAKSSFFHRCVIARSKRNVISALRVENLWFESPSQIQEAVVNYFSNHFKASNTIYPSLEGVPFPVLSVEENMFLTAPFSLEEIHKVVIESDGDKSPGPDGFNFAFVKSCWELLKSEIRILFDQFHGIGNLPKSFLFYFVALIPK
;
A
#
# COMPACT_ATOMS: atom_id res chain seq x y z
N MET A 1 21.73 11.39 -25.05
CA MET A 1 20.91 10.97 -23.87
C MET A 1 19.86 9.92 -24.21
N ARG A 2 19.16 9.96 -25.35
CA ARG A 2 18.19 8.90 -25.72
C ARG A 2 18.84 7.53 -25.89
N GLU A 3 19.99 7.45 -26.55
CA GLU A 3 20.73 6.18 -26.72
C GLU A 3 21.22 5.59 -25.40
N PHE A 4 21.73 6.42 -24.48
CA PHE A 4 22.12 5.97 -23.14
C PHE A 4 20.91 5.52 -22.31
N GLY A 5 19.76 6.19 -22.46
CA GLY A 5 18.50 5.73 -21.87
C GLY A 5 18.07 4.38 -22.42
N GLY A 6 18.14 4.20 -23.75
CA GLY A 6 17.88 2.92 -24.41
C GLY A 6 18.80 1.81 -23.90
N PHE A 7 20.11 2.07 -23.77
CA PHE A 7 21.06 1.12 -23.18
C PHE A 7 20.65 0.68 -21.76
N ILE A 8 20.23 1.61 -20.89
CA ILE A 8 19.79 1.28 -19.53
C ILE A 8 18.55 0.38 -19.57
N GLU A 9 17.60 0.69 -20.45
CA GLU A 9 16.38 -0.10 -20.63
C GLU A 9 16.67 -1.50 -21.21
N ASP A 10 17.49 -1.58 -22.26
CA ASP A 10 17.86 -2.82 -22.94
C ASP A 10 18.65 -3.76 -22.02
N ALA A 11 19.55 -3.20 -21.22
CA ALA A 11 20.34 -3.94 -20.23
C ALA A 11 19.55 -4.26 -18.95
N ASN A 12 18.27 -3.86 -18.85
CA ASN A 12 17.43 -3.98 -17.65
C ASN A 12 18.09 -3.41 -16.38
N LEU A 13 18.90 -2.36 -16.54
CA LEU A 13 19.58 -1.71 -15.43
C LEU A 13 18.70 -0.65 -14.78
N MET A 14 18.91 -0.42 -13.49
CA MET A 14 18.22 0.60 -12.72
C MET A 14 19.21 1.66 -12.25
N ASP A 15 18.92 2.92 -12.57
CA ASP A 15 19.66 4.06 -12.06
C ASP A 15 19.21 4.41 -10.62
N LEU A 16 20.14 4.36 -9.67
CA LEU A 16 19.85 4.61 -8.26
C LEU A 16 19.57 6.10 -7.99
N PRO A 17 18.67 6.46 -7.06
CA PRO A 17 18.43 7.86 -6.71
C PRO A 17 19.64 8.50 -6.00
N LEU A 18 19.87 9.79 -6.24
CA LEU A 18 20.90 10.57 -5.55
C LEU A 18 20.35 11.24 -4.29
N LEU A 19 21.16 11.23 -3.23
CA LEU A 19 20.95 11.99 -1.99
C LEU A 19 22.14 12.93 -1.72
N GLY A 20 21.95 13.92 -0.86
CA GLY A 20 22.94 14.96 -0.58
C GLY A 20 22.89 16.11 -1.59
N ARG A 21 23.40 15.89 -2.82
CA ARG A 21 23.42 16.90 -3.90
C ARG A 21 22.67 16.41 -5.13
N ARG A 22 22.18 17.37 -5.93
CA ARG A 22 21.42 17.09 -7.17
C ARG A 22 22.29 16.75 -8.38
N PHE A 23 23.55 17.20 -8.37
CA PHE A 23 24.49 17.05 -9.48
C PHE A 23 25.76 16.40 -9.00
N THR A 24 26.37 15.60 -9.87
CA THR A 24 27.61 14.87 -9.60
C THR A 24 28.82 15.52 -10.26
N TRP A 25 28.59 16.38 -11.25
CA TRP A 25 29.63 17.15 -11.93
C TRP A 25 29.26 18.63 -12.05
N TYR A 26 30.28 19.49 -11.98
CA TYR A 26 30.20 20.95 -12.02
C TYR A 26 31.27 21.48 -12.98
N HIS A 27 30.84 22.21 -14.01
CA HIS A 27 31.78 22.90 -14.88
C HIS A 27 32.58 23.96 -14.09
N ALA A 28 33.83 24.22 -14.50
CA ALA A 28 34.73 25.14 -13.81
C ALA A 28 34.15 26.56 -13.63
N ASN A 29 33.28 27.01 -14.55
CA ASN A 29 32.60 28.30 -14.45
C ASN A 29 31.41 28.33 -13.46
N GLY A 30 31.06 27.20 -12.84
CA GLY A 30 29.95 27.06 -11.89
C GLY A 30 28.54 27.22 -12.46
N ARG A 31 28.38 27.52 -13.76
CA ARG A 31 27.08 27.76 -14.40
C ARG A 31 26.41 26.49 -14.90
N SER A 32 27.21 25.51 -15.31
CA SER A 32 26.73 24.25 -15.85
C SER A 32 26.97 23.13 -14.85
N MET A 33 25.93 22.36 -14.57
CA MET A 33 25.96 21.24 -13.63
C MET A 33 25.21 20.07 -14.24
N SER A 34 25.75 18.86 -14.09
CA SER A 34 25.13 17.66 -14.66
C SER A 34 25.29 16.45 -13.75
N ARG A 35 24.40 15.48 -13.94
CA ARG A 35 24.52 14.14 -13.36
C ARG A 35 25.11 13.20 -14.41
N ILE A 36 26.43 13.04 -14.37
CA ILE A 36 27.16 12.14 -15.29
C ILE A 36 27.64 10.88 -14.58
N ASP A 37 28.03 10.98 -13.31
CA ASP A 37 28.38 9.83 -12.48
C ASP A 37 27.12 9.16 -11.91
N ARG A 38 26.97 7.84 -12.11
CA ARG A 38 25.77 7.05 -11.75
C ARG A 38 26.15 5.65 -11.29
N PHE A 39 25.33 5.08 -10.41
CA PHE A 39 25.33 3.64 -10.12
C PHE A 39 24.13 3.01 -10.80
N LEU A 40 24.40 2.11 -11.74
CA LEU A 40 23.41 1.30 -12.42
C LEU A 40 23.44 -0.10 -11.83
N VAL A 41 22.30 -0.58 -11.34
CA VAL A 41 22.19 -1.90 -10.69
C VAL A 41 21.13 -2.75 -11.35
N SER A 42 21.34 -4.06 -11.41
CA SER A 42 20.33 -4.99 -11.90
C SER A 42 19.25 -5.28 -10.82
N PRO A 43 18.08 -5.80 -11.20
CA PRO A 43 17.07 -6.25 -10.24
C PRO A 43 17.60 -7.30 -9.25
N GLU A 44 18.42 -8.24 -9.74
CA GLU A 44 18.98 -9.34 -8.95
C GLU A 44 19.95 -8.83 -7.87
N TRP A 45 20.68 -7.76 -8.16
CA TRP A 45 21.53 -7.09 -7.17
C TRP A 45 20.70 -6.56 -5.99
N LEU A 46 19.53 -5.98 -6.27
CA LEU A 46 18.65 -5.43 -5.22
C LEU A 46 18.02 -6.52 -4.37
N GLU A 47 17.72 -7.68 -4.97
CA GLU A 47 17.23 -8.84 -4.23
C GLU A 47 18.28 -9.36 -3.24
N MET A 48 19.55 -9.36 -3.65
CA MET A 48 20.66 -9.85 -2.83
C MET A 48 21.12 -8.85 -1.76
N TRP A 49 21.19 -7.55 -2.10
CA TRP A 49 21.79 -6.53 -1.24
C TRP A 49 20.79 -5.58 -0.58
N GLY A 50 19.52 -5.62 -0.98
CA GLY A 50 18.48 -4.72 -0.49
C GLY A 50 18.46 -3.35 -1.14
N ASP A 51 17.75 -2.42 -0.51
CA ASP A 51 17.61 -1.04 -1.00
C ASP A 51 18.95 -0.28 -0.83
N CYS A 52 19.59 0.04 -1.94
CA CYS A 52 20.82 0.84 -1.96
C CYS A 52 20.52 2.30 -2.35
N LEU A 53 21.32 3.24 -1.81
CA LEU A 53 21.24 4.66 -2.14
C LEU A 53 22.61 5.22 -2.49
N VAL A 54 22.64 6.28 -3.30
CA VAL A 54 23.88 6.96 -3.67
C VAL A 54 23.94 8.30 -2.97
N TRP A 55 24.93 8.48 -2.11
CA TRP A 55 25.20 9.74 -1.43
C TRP A 55 26.24 10.55 -2.21
N VAL A 56 25.87 11.76 -2.61
CA VAL A 56 26.78 12.69 -3.28
C VAL A 56 27.45 13.56 -2.21
N CYS A 57 28.75 13.36 -2.02
CA CYS A 57 29.53 14.13 -1.06
C CYS A 57 29.81 15.56 -1.56
N PRO A 58 30.16 16.48 -0.64
CA PRO A 58 30.80 17.73 -1.02
C PRO A 58 32.05 17.46 -1.87
N ARG A 59 32.28 18.34 -2.85
CA ARG A 59 33.50 18.34 -3.66
C ARG A 59 34.46 19.37 -3.08
N ASP A 60 35.75 19.08 -3.16
CA ASP A 60 36.80 20.07 -2.88
C ASP A 60 37.14 20.82 -4.18
N ILE A 61 38.29 20.51 -4.77
CA ILE A 61 38.81 21.15 -5.99
C ILE A 61 38.42 20.44 -7.29
N SER A 62 37.93 19.20 -7.23
CA SER A 62 37.49 18.45 -8.41
C SER A 62 36.21 19.03 -9.00
N ASP A 63 36.05 18.90 -10.32
CA ASP A 63 34.81 19.13 -11.05
C ASP A 63 33.79 18.00 -10.82
N HIS A 64 34.22 16.84 -10.32
CA HIS A 64 33.38 15.73 -9.88
C HIS A 64 33.13 15.74 -8.35
N CYS A 65 31.98 15.19 -7.96
CA CYS A 65 31.64 14.93 -6.56
C CYS A 65 31.90 13.45 -6.24
N PRO A 66 32.55 13.14 -5.10
CA PRO A 66 32.67 11.76 -4.63
C PRO A 66 31.28 11.15 -4.40
N LEU A 67 31.09 9.90 -4.82
CA LEU A 67 29.86 9.15 -4.64
C LEU A 67 30.08 7.99 -3.68
N ILE A 68 29.18 7.84 -2.71
CA ILE A 68 29.18 6.72 -1.78
C ILE A 68 27.90 5.91 -2.01
N LEU A 69 28.05 4.64 -2.39
CA LEU A 69 26.97 3.68 -2.37
C LEU A 69 26.76 3.21 -0.92
N LYS A 70 25.63 3.59 -0.31
CA LYS A 70 25.27 3.13 1.03
C LYS A 70 24.18 2.07 0.93
N ASN A 71 24.31 1.02 1.74
CA ASN A 71 23.22 0.08 1.94
C ASN A 71 22.22 0.63 2.98
N ASN A 72 20.93 0.65 2.64
CA ASN A 72 19.87 1.15 3.51
C ASN A 72 19.18 -0.02 4.22
N ASN A 73 19.82 -0.57 5.25
CA ASN A 73 19.25 -1.64 6.09
C ASN A 73 18.34 -1.11 7.20
N ASN A 74 17.73 0.05 7.00
CA ASN A 74 16.90 0.71 8.01
C ASN A 74 15.64 -0.12 8.32
N VAL A 75 15.48 -0.51 9.59
CA VAL A 75 14.28 -1.22 10.05
C VAL A 75 13.22 -0.19 10.46
N TRP A 76 12.19 -0.04 9.63
CA TRP A 76 11.06 0.89 9.86
C TRP A 76 9.95 0.31 10.77
N GLY A 77 10.19 -0.85 11.37
CA GLY A 77 9.23 -1.57 12.20
C GLY A 77 8.38 -2.58 11.41
N PRO A 78 7.29 -3.10 12.04
CA PRO A 78 6.49 -4.16 11.45
C PRO A 78 5.74 -3.68 10.21
N LYS A 79 5.71 -4.50 9.16
CA LYS A 79 4.93 -4.22 7.96
C LYS A 79 3.43 -4.15 8.31
N PRO A 80 2.72 -3.07 7.97
CA PRO A 80 1.31 -2.96 8.26
C PRO A 80 0.52 -4.01 7.47
N PHE A 81 -0.54 -4.52 8.10
CA PHE A 81 -1.52 -5.35 7.40
C PHE A 81 -2.18 -4.53 6.29
N ARG A 82 -2.42 -5.17 5.15
CA ARG A 82 -3.18 -4.61 4.03
C ARG A 82 -4.05 -5.71 3.46
N PHE A 83 -5.35 -5.44 3.39
CA PHE A 83 -6.32 -6.35 2.82
C PHE A 83 -6.03 -6.60 1.34
N ASN A 84 -6.01 -7.87 0.96
CA ASN A 84 -5.83 -8.28 -0.43
C ASN A 84 -7.20 -8.51 -1.07
N ASN A 85 -7.49 -7.78 -2.14
CA ASN A 85 -8.82 -7.82 -2.77
C ASN A 85 -9.15 -9.19 -3.37
N HIS A 86 -8.12 -9.95 -3.75
CA HIS A 86 -8.32 -11.32 -4.24
C HIS A 86 -8.93 -12.25 -3.19
N TRP A 87 -8.79 -11.97 -1.90
CA TRP A 87 -9.37 -12.82 -0.86
C TRP A 87 -10.89 -12.95 -1.00
N ILE A 88 -11.55 -11.91 -1.53
CA ILE A 88 -13.00 -11.90 -1.79
C ILE A 88 -13.41 -12.97 -2.82
N GLU A 89 -12.51 -13.34 -3.74
CA GLU A 89 -12.78 -14.39 -4.74
C GLU A 89 -12.73 -15.81 -4.16
N ASN A 90 -12.19 -15.99 -2.95
CA ASN A 90 -12.14 -17.30 -2.29
C ASN A 90 -13.52 -17.65 -1.71
N LYS A 91 -14.03 -18.83 -2.05
CA LYS A 91 -15.34 -19.33 -1.59
C LYS A 91 -15.49 -19.34 -0.06
N HIS A 92 -14.41 -19.62 0.67
CA HIS A 92 -14.42 -19.71 2.14
C HIS A 92 -14.18 -18.36 2.83
N PHE A 93 -13.93 -17.29 2.08
CA PHE A 93 -13.61 -16.00 2.67
C PHE A 93 -14.75 -15.45 3.54
N MET A 94 -15.97 -15.43 3.00
CA MET A 94 -17.13 -14.92 3.72
C MET A 94 -17.45 -15.78 4.95
N GLU A 95 -17.29 -17.11 4.87
CA GLU A 95 -17.47 -18.02 6.00
C GLU A 95 -16.52 -17.68 7.15
N VAL A 96 -15.24 -17.45 6.84
CA VAL A 96 -14.22 -17.08 7.84
C VAL A 96 -14.52 -15.71 8.48
N VAL A 97 -14.94 -14.73 7.67
CA VAL A 97 -15.29 -13.40 8.16
C VAL A 97 -16.52 -13.46 9.07
N GLU A 98 -17.59 -14.12 8.64
CA GLU A 98 -18.82 -14.25 9.42
C GLU A 98 -18.61 -15.00 10.73
N ALA A 99 -17.90 -16.13 10.68
CA ALA A 99 -17.57 -16.91 11.88
C ALA A 99 -16.80 -16.05 12.88
N CYS A 100 -15.73 -15.38 12.42
CA CYS A 100 -14.94 -14.49 13.26
C CYS A 100 -15.76 -13.30 13.77
N TRP A 101 -16.69 -12.76 13.00
CA TRP A 101 -17.50 -11.60 13.42
C TRP A 101 -18.55 -11.96 14.47
N ARG A 102 -19.16 -13.14 14.35
CA ARG A 102 -20.19 -13.64 15.28
C ARG A 102 -19.60 -14.22 16.57
N GLU A 103 -18.39 -14.79 16.53
CA GLU A 103 -17.66 -15.28 17.71
C GLU A 103 -17.32 -14.16 18.72
N GLN A 104 -17.39 -12.90 18.30
CA GLN A 104 -16.92 -11.77 19.10
C GLN A 104 -18.02 -11.12 19.91
N GLU A 105 -17.90 -11.23 21.23
CA GLU A 105 -18.71 -10.48 22.20
C GLU A 105 -17.92 -9.27 22.69
N VAL A 106 -18.21 -8.10 22.13
CA VAL A 106 -17.65 -6.82 22.58
C VAL A 106 -18.81 -5.86 22.84
N SER A 107 -18.84 -5.26 24.02
CA SER A 107 -19.86 -4.32 24.45
C SER A 107 -19.29 -2.91 24.61
N GLY A 108 -20.19 -1.92 24.64
CA GLY A 108 -19.85 -0.51 24.82
C GLY A 108 -20.21 0.34 23.61
N TRP A 109 -19.49 1.45 23.45
CA TRP A 109 -19.70 2.37 22.35
C TRP A 109 -19.41 1.71 21.00
N MET A 110 -20.28 1.88 20.01
CA MET A 110 -20.22 1.11 18.76
C MET A 110 -18.92 1.33 17.99
N GLY A 111 -18.35 2.53 18.08
CA GLY A 111 -17.05 2.81 17.48
C GLY A 111 -15.91 1.97 18.08
N TYR A 112 -15.96 1.74 19.40
CA TYR A 112 -15.01 0.84 20.07
C TYR A 112 -15.27 -0.63 19.69
N VAL A 113 -16.54 -1.04 19.63
CA VAL A 113 -16.95 -2.40 19.23
C VAL A 113 -16.43 -2.73 17.82
N LEU A 114 -16.74 -1.88 16.83
CA LEU A 114 -16.28 -2.04 15.45
C LEU A 114 -14.76 -2.08 15.35
N GLN A 115 -14.05 -1.20 16.07
CA GLN A 115 -12.59 -1.20 16.10
C GLN A 115 -12.04 -2.53 16.65
N ALA A 116 -12.55 -3.00 17.78
CA ALA A 116 -12.12 -4.25 18.39
C ALA A 116 -12.38 -5.43 17.45
N LYS A 117 -13.55 -5.44 16.80
CA LYS A 117 -13.95 -6.47 15.82
C LYS A 117 -13.05 -6.51 14.61
N LEU A 118 -12.76 -5.36 14.01
CA LEU A 118 -11.83 -5.24 12.88
C LEU A 118 -10.41 -5.66 13.28
N ARG A 119 -9.96 -5.34 14.50
CA ARG A 119 -8.64 -5.74 15.00
C ARG A 119 -8.53 -7.25 15.14
N CYS A 120 -9.54 -7.93 15.68
CA CYS A 120 -9.56 -9.38 15.79
C CYS A 120 -9.62 -10.04 14.41
N LEU A 121 -10.51 -9.55 13.53
CA LEU A 121 -10.65 -10.04 12.16
C LEU A 121 -9.33 -9.94 11.39
N LYS A 122 -8.60 -8.85 11.56
CA LYS A 122 -7.25 -8.67 10.97
C LYS A 122 -6.28 -9.76 11.38
N LEU A 123 -6.29 -10.21 12.64
CA LEU A 123 -5.41 -11.30 13.10
C LEU A 123 -5.85 -12.63 12.48
N ARG A 124 -7.15 -12.94 12.53
CA ARG A 124 -7.71 -14.16 11.92
C ARG A 124 -7.42 -14.25 10.42
N LEU A 125 -7.59 -13.14 9.69
CA LEU A 125 -7.31 -13.09 8.26
C LEU A 125 -5.81 -13.24 7.94
N LYS A 126 -4.92 -12.76 8.81
CA LYS A 126 -3.48 -13.02 8.64
C LYS A 126 -3.18 -14.51 8.72
N ASP A 127 -3.67 -15.18 9.76
CA ASP A 127 -3.43 -16.60 9.99
C ASP A 127 -4.05 -17.44 8.86
N TRP A 128 -5.31 -17.15 8.50
CA TRP A 128 -5.98 -17.78 7.37
C TRP A 128 -5.23 -17.59 6.06
N SER A 129 -4.77 -16.35 5.78
CA SER A 129 -4.02 -16.07 4.55
C SER A 129 -2.68 -16.82 4.48
N MET A 130 -2.05 -17.07 5.63
CA MET A 130 -0.81 -17.84 5.70
C MET A 130 -1.05 -19.33 5.46
N VAL A 131 -2.19 -19.88 5.89
CA VAL A 131 -2.55 -21.28 5.61
C VAL A 131 -2.94 -21.48 4.15
N GLU A 132 -3.88 -20.67 3.66
CA GLU A 132 -4.40 -20.78 2.29
C GLU A 132 -3.33 -20.45 1.25
N PHE A 133 -2.64 -19.32 1.44
CA PHE A 133 -1.77 -18.72 0.45
C PHE A 133 -0.32 -18.58 0.92
N GLY A 134 0.07 -19.21 2.03
CA GLY A 134 1.49 -19.30 2.40
C GLY A 134 2.25 -20.21 1.45
N ASN A 135 3.55 -19.94 1.30
CA ASN A 135 4.47 -20.74 0.49
C ASN A 135 4.03 -20.97 -0.96
N VAL A 136 3.34 -19.99 -1.58
CA VAL A 136 2.85 -20.11 -2.97
C VAL A 136 3.94 -20.51 -3.94
N GLU A 137 5.17 -20.01 -3.77
CA GLU A 137 6.30 -20.37 -4.64
C GLU A 137 6.62 -21.86 -4.59
N ASN A 138 6.67 -22.45 -3.38
CA ASN A 138 6.88 -23.88 -3.22
C ASN A 138 5.67 -24.69 -3.72
N LYS A 139 4.44 -24.24 -3.45
CA LYS A 139 3.23 -24.90 -3.97
C LYS A 139 3.22 -24.95 -5.50
N VAL A 140 3.56 -23.84 -6.16
CA VAL A 140 3.66 -23.76 -7.63
C VAL A 140 4.74 -24.72 -8.15
N LYS A 141 5.90 -24.78 -7.48
CA LYS A 141 6.98 -25.70 -7.86
C LYS A 141 6.54 -27.16 -7.80
N ILE A 142 5.92 -27.57 -6.69
CA ILE A 142 5.40 -28.93 -6.48
C ILE A 142 4.33 -29.26 -7.53
N LEU A 143 3.41 -28.33 -7.83
CA LEU A 143 2.40 -28.55 -8.86
C LEU A 143 3.01 -28.77 -10.25
N ILE A 144 4.05 -28.01 -10.61
CA ILE A 144 4.76 -28.20 -11.89
C ILE A 144 5.42 -29.58 -11.93
N GLU A 145 6.09 -29.99 -10.85
CA GLU A 145 6.74 -31.31 -10.74
C GLU A 145 5.71 -32.45 -10.88
N ASN A 146 4.56 -32.35 -10.20
CA ASN A 146 3.49 -33.37 -10.28
C ASN A 146 2.83 -33.43 -11.66
N ILE A 147 2.60 -32.28 -12.31
CA ILE A 147 2.07 -32.22 -13.69
C ILE A 147 3.08 -32.87 -14.65
N GLN A 148 4.37 -32.57 -14.48
CA GLN A 148 5.43 -33.14 -15.30
C GLN A 148 5.54 -34.66 -15.13
N GLU A 149 5.39 -35.19 -13.91
CA GLU A 149 5.37 -36.63 -13.67
C GLU A 149 4.23 -37.33 -14.44
N LEU A 150 3.03 -36.75 -14.40
CA LEU A 150 1.88 -37.29 -15.14
C LEU A 150 2.06 -37.17 -16.66
N ASP A 151 2.67 -36.08 -17.13
CA ASP A 151 2.95 -35.90 -18.56
C ASP A 151 3.94 -36.97 -19.06
N LEU A 152 5.04 -37.18 -18.35
CA LEU A 152 6.05 -38.20 -18.67
C LEU A 152 5.45 -39.62 -18.63
N ARG A 153 4.59 -39.92 -17.66
CA ARG A 153 3.88 -41.21 -17.62
C ARG A 153 2.92 -41.37 -18.80
N GLY A 154 2.22 -40.31 -19.16
CA GLY A 154 1.32 -40.27 -20.31
C GLY A 154 2.04 -40.54 -21.64
N GLU A 155 3.29 -40.09 -21.78
CA GLU A 155 4.13 -40.38 -22.95
C GLU A 155 4.51 -41.86 -23.07
N ILE A 156 4.70 -42.56 -21.95
CA ILE A 156 5.18 -43.96 -21.94
C ILE A 156 4.02 -44.94 -22.06
N THR A 157 2.99 -44.81 -21.22
CA THR A 157 1.93 -45.83 -21.08
C THR A 157 0.54 -45.35 -21.48
N GLY A 158 0.39 -44.05 -21.79
CA GLY A 158 -0.92 -43.38 -21.81
C GLY A 158 -1.46 -43.16 -20.40
N LEU A 159 -2.39 -42.21 -20.27
CA LEU A 159 -3.04 -41.88 -18.99
C LEU A 159 -4.37 -42.63 -18.83
N ALA A 160 -4.58 -43.22 -17.66
CA ALA A 160 -5.88 -43.74 -17.28
C ALA A 160 -6.87 -42.59 -16.96
N SER A 161 -8.18 -42.88 -16.99
CA SER A 161 -9.21 -41.85 -16.81
C SER A 161 -9.10 -41.09 -15.48
N HIS A 162 -8.68 -41.75 -14.40
CA HIS A 162 -8.48 -41.11 -13.10
C HIS A 162 -7.26 -40.18 -13.09
N GLU A 163 -6.18 -40.52 -13.79
CA GLU A 163 -4.98 -39.68 -13.92
C GLU A 163 -5.24 -38.47 -14.79
N MET A 164 -6.08 -38.59 -15.82
CA MET A 164 -6.54 -37.45 -16.61
C MET A 164 -7.33 -36.44 -15.77
N ILE A 165 -8.15 -36.92 -14.82
CA ILE A 165 -8.90 -36.07 -13.89
C ILE A 165 -7.94 -35.38 -12.92
N ALA A 166 -7.05 -36.14 -12.28
CA ALA A 166 -6.05 -35.59 -11.36
C ALA A 166 -5.18 -34.53 -12.04
N ARG A 167 -4.73 -34.77 -13.28
CA ARG A 167 -3.99 -33.80 -14.07
C ARG A 167 -4.78 -32.51 -14.28
N LYS A 168 -6.06 -32.61 -14.65
CA LYS A 168 -6.93 -31.43 -14.82
C LYS A 168 -7.07 -30.65 -13.51
N GLU A 169 -7.22 -31.33 -12.37
CA GLU A 169 -7.31 -30.69 -11.05
C GLU A 169 -6.02 -29.94 -10.70
N LEU A 170 -4.85 -30.53 -10.95
CA LEU A 170 -3.56 -29.88 -10.76
C LEU A 170 -3.40 -28.61 -11.61
N PHE A 171 -3.84 -28.66 -12.88
CA PHE A 171 -3.85 -27.47 -13.74
C PHE A 171 -4.78 -26.37 -13.22
N VAL A 172 -5.98 -26.73 -12.74
CA VAL A 172 -6.92 -25.77 -12.16
C VAL A 172 -6.31 -25.10 -10.92
N GLU A 173 -5.65 -25.87 -10.06
CA GLU A 173 -4.96 -25.33 -8.88
C GLU A 173 -3.79 -24.42 -9.27
N PHE A 174 -2.97 -24.83 -10.25
CA PHE A 174 -1.87 -24.03 -10.77
C PHE A 174 -2.35 -22.68 -11.30
N TRP A 175 -3.38 -22.67 -12.16
CA TRP A 175 -3.94 -21.43 -12.70
C TRP A 175 -4.56 -20.55 -11.62
N LYS A 176 -5.18 -21.14 -10.60
CA LYS A 176 -5.69 -20.42 -9.42
C LYS A 176 -4.56 -19.70 -8.69
N LEU A 177 -3.43 -20.37 -8.43
CA LEU A 177 -2.26 -19.76 -7.77
C LEU A 177 -1.60 -18.68 -8.63
N GLN A 178 -1.52 -18.86 -9.94
CA GLN A 178 -0.97 -17.83 -10.84
C GLN A 178 -1.85 -16.59 -10.87
N LYS A 179 -3.17 -16.74 -11.01
CA LYS A 179 -4.11 -15.62 -10.94
C LYS A 179 -4.01 -14.88 -9.60
N TYR A 180 -3.85 -15.60 -8.50
CA TYR A 180 -3.61 -15.00 -7.18
C TYR A 180 -2.36 -14.12 -7.16
N ARG A 181 -1.22 -14.62 -7.67
CA ARG A 181 0.04 -13.85 -7.74
C ARG A 181 -0.12 -12.59 -8.58
N GLU A 182 -0.71 -12.71 -9.76
CA GLU A 182 -0.95 -11.58 -10.66
C GLU A 182 -1.81 -10.51 -10.00
N THR A 183 -2.90 -10.91 -9.33
CA THR A 183 -3.81 -9.98 -8.65
C THR A 183 -3.12 -9.23 -7.51
N ILE A 184 -2.25 -9.89 -6.74
CA ILE A 184 -1.44 -9.23 -5.70
C ILE A 184 -0.52 -8.19 -6.31
N ILE A 185 0.24 -8.56 -7.34
CA ILE A 185 1.23 -7.68 -7.95
C ILE A 185 0.51 -6.49 -8.60
N PHE A 186 -0.63 -6.73 -9.25
CA PHE A 186 -1.52 -5.69 -9.77
C PHE A 186 -1.99 -4.73 -8.67
N GLN A 187 -2.57 -5.24 -7.58
CA GLN A 187 -3.04 -4.41 -6.46
C GLN A 187 -1.90 -3.60 -5.81
N ARG A 188 -0.69 -4.18 -5.71
CA ARG A 188 0.52 -3.51 -5.20
C ARG A 188 1.07 -2.47 -6.16
N SER A 189 0.97 -2.70 -7.47
CA SER A 189 1.43 -1.75 -8.49
C SER A 189 0.63 -0.44 -8.46
N LYS A 190 -0.65 -0.49 -8.02
CA LYS A 190 -1.60 0.64 -8.06
C LYS A 190 -1.71 1.28 -9.46
N SER A 191 -1.44 0.51 -10.50
CA SER A 191 -1.54 0.95 -11.90
C SER A 191 -3.00 0.96 -12.33
N LYS A 192 -3.55 2.15 -12.61
CA LYS A 192 -4.95 2.32 -13.06
C LYS A 192 -5.17 2.06 -14.56
N TRP A 193 -4.09 2.08 -15.34
CA TRP A 193 -4.16 2.19 -16.80
C TRP A 193 -4.39 0.85 -17.53
N LEU A 194 -3.99 -0.26 -16.91
CA LEU A 194 -4.20 -1.60 -17.48
C LEU A 194 -5.53 -2.18 -17.01
N ARG A 195 -6.62 -1.80 -17.69
CA ARG A 195 -7.84 -2.62 -17.69
C ARG A 195 -7.58 -3.84 -18.59
N GLN A 196 -7.23 -4.97 -17.97
CA GLN A 196 -7.37 -6.31 -18.57
C GLN A 196 -6.66 -6.55 -19.93
N GLY A 197 -5.42 -6.11 -20.11
CA GLY A 197 -4.64 -6.36 -21.32
C GLY A 197 -3.25 -6.90 -21.01
N ASP A 198 -3.01 -8.15 -21.40
CA ASP A 198 -1.76 -8.94 -21.37
C ASP A 198 -0.91 -8.87 -20.08
N ALA A 199 -0.97 -9.95 -19.30
CA ALA A 199 -0.39 -10.12 -17.97
C ALA A 199 1.15 -10.28 -18.01
N LYS A 200 1.86 -9.26 -18.47
CA LYS A 200 3.31 -9.21 -18.27
C LYS A 200 3.59 -8.88 -16.80
N SER A 201 3.67 -9.90 -15.97
CA SER A 201 4.05 -9.81 -14.55
C SER A 201 5.29 -8.95 -14.34
N SER A 202 6.27 -9.01 -15.25
CA SER A 202 7.50 -8.20 -15.23
C SER A 202 7.24 -6.69 -15.28
N PHE A 203 6.19 -6.22 -15.96
CA PHE A 203 5.80 -4.80 -15.94
C PHE A 203 5.33 -4.41 -14.54
N PHE A 204 4.39 -5.15 -13.97
CA PHE A 204 3.85 -4.84 -12.65
C PHE A 204 4.91 -4.98 -11.56
N HIS A 205 5.79 -5.97 -11.64
CA HIS A 205 6.96 -6.09 -10.76
C HIS A 205 7.84 -4.85 -10.84
N ARG A 206 8.19 -4.39 -12.05
CA ARG A 206 8.95 -3.14 -12.24
C ARG A 206 8.25 -1.92 -11.65
N CYS A 207 6.93 -1.81 -11.84
CA CYS A 207 6.14 -0.73 -11.21
C CYS A 207 6.19 -0.80 -9.68
N VAL A 208 6.06 -2.00 -9.09
CA VAL A 208 6.15 -2.20 -7.64
C VAL A 208 7.52 -1.81 -7.12
N ILE A 209 8.60 -2.25 -7.78
CA ILE A 209 9.98 -1.91 -7.40
C ILE A 209 10.21 -0.40 -7.49
N ALA A 210 9.86 0.23 -8.62
CA ALA A 210 10.02 1.67 -8.82
C ALA A 210 9.22 2.49 -7.78
N ARG A 211 8.00 2.06 -7.44
CA ARG A 211 7.19 2.68 -6.38
C ARG A 211 7.78 2.47 -5.00
N SER A 212 8.28 1.26 -4.71
CA SER A 212 8.96 0.96 -3.44
C SER A 212 10.11 1.96 -3.22
N LYS A 213 11.00 2.08 -4.21
CA LYS A 213 12.13 3.03 -4.18
C LYS A 213 11.70 4.49 -4.01
N ARG A 214 10.66 4.93 -4.72
CA ARG A 214 10.15 6.30 -4.61
C ARG A 214 9.56 6.60 -3.22
N ASN A 215 8.94 5.60 -2.61
CA ASN A 215 8.25 5.75 -1.33
C ASN A 215 9.16 5.55 -0.11
N VAL A 216 10.35 4.94 -0.30
CA VAL A 216 11.35 4.81 0.77
C VAL A 216 11.96 6.18 1.07
N ILE A 217 11.79 6.63 2.31
CA ILE A 217 12.40 7.87 2.80
C ILE A 217 13.72 7.49 3.46
N SER A 218 14.82 7.45 2.70
CA SER A 218 16.12 7.05 3.25
C SER A 218 16.79 8.13 4.09
N ALA A 219 16.56 9.40 3.75
CA ALA A 219 17.10 10.52 4.49
C ALA A 219 16.16 11.72 4.38
N LEU A 220 16.09 12.51 5.46
CA LEU A 220 15.33 13.76 5.51
C LEU A 220 16.28 14.90 5.82
N ARG A 221 16.26 15.96 4.99
CA ARG A 221 16.96 17.20 5.31
C ARG A 221 16.01 18.14 6.05
N VAL A 222 16.35 18.47 7.28
CA VAL A 222 15.67 19.50 8.07
C VAL A 222 16.65 20.63 8.24
N GLU A 223 16.30 21.81 7.72
CA GLU A 223 17.19 22.97 7.62
C GLU A 223 18.50 22.60 6.90
N ASN A 224 19.59 22.40 7.65
CA ASN A 224 20.92 22.06 7.14
C ASN A 224 21.46 20.71 7.64
N LEU A 225 20.68 19.96 8.40
CA LEU A 225 21.07 18.65 8.92
C LEU A 225 20.35 17.54 8.17
N TRP A 226 21.09 16.46 7.90
CA TRP A 226 20.55 15.24 7.31
C TRP A 226 20.27 14.22 8.41
N PHE A 227 19.02 13.80 8.51
CA PHE A 227 18.61 12.68 9.34
C PHE A 227 18.54 11.42 8.48
N GLU A 228 19.35 10.42 8.81
CA GLU A 228 19.43 9.14 8.09
C GLU A 228 18.80 7.99 8.89
N SER A 229 18.65 8.13 10.21
CA SER A 229 18.05 7.07 11.04
C SER A 229 16.52 7.16 11.05
N PRO A 230 15.80 6.01 11.03
CA PRO A 230 14.34 6.00 11.03
C PRO A 230 13.71 6.72 12.23
N SER A 231 14.31 6.60 13.42
CA SER A 231 13.83 7.26 14.63
C SER A 231 13.92 8.78 14.52
N GLN A 232 15.05 9.31 14.07
CA GLN A 232 15.22 10.74 13.85
C GLN A 232 14.25 11.28 12.78
N ILE A 233 14.07 10.54 11.68
CA ILE A 233 13.14 10.94 10.62
C ILE A 233 11.70 10.95 11.16
N GLN A 234 11.29 9.92 11.90
CA GLN A 234 9.96 9.85 12.52
C GLN A 234 9.71 11.03 13.46
N GLU A 235 10.66 11.29 14.38
CA GLU A 235 10.57 12.40 15.32
C GLU A 235 10.50 13.75 14.60
N ALA A 236 11.37 13.98 13.61
CA ALA A 236 11.36 15.21 12.83
C ALA A 236 10.03 15.45 12.09
N VAL A 237 9.46 14.39 11.49
CA VAL A 237 8.16 14.47 10.80
C VAL A 237 7.02 14.76 11.78
N VAL A 238 6.99 14.06 12.92
CA VAL A 238 5.98 14.27 13.96
C VAL A 238 6.07 15.69 14.51
N ASN A 239 7.27 16.18 14.82
CA ASN A 239 7.49 17.53 15.32
C ASN A 239 7.07 18.59 14.31
N TYR A 240 7.42 18.42 13.03
CA TYR A 240 7.02 19.34 11.97
C TYR A 240 5.50 19.47 11.87
N PHE A 241 4.78 18.34 11.74
CA PHE A 241 3.33 18.39 11.60
C PHE A 241 2.62 18.81 12.89
N SER A 242 3.12 18.40 14.06
CA SER A 242 2.57 18.83 15.35
C SER A 242 2.67 20.35 15.51
N ASN A 243 3.78 20.96 15.11
CA ASN A 243 3.95 22.41 15.13
C ASN A 243 3.13 23.11 14.03
N HIS A 244 3.09 22.54 12.83
CA HIS A 244 2.35 23.10 11.70
C HIS A 244 0.83 23.15 11.94
N PHE A 245 0.28 22.10 12.56
CA PHE A 245 -1.14 22.02 12.93
C PHE A 245 -1.44 22.54 14.34
N LYS A 246 -0.44 23.05 15.06
CA LYS A 246 -0.66 23.66 16.37
C LYS A 246 -1.53 24.89 16.16
N ALA A 247 -2.64 24.98 16.91
CA ALA A 247 -3.48 26.17 16.89
C ALA A 247 -2.62 27.40 17.22
N SER A 248 -2.58 28.36 16.30
CA SER A 248 -1.99 29.66 16.59
C SER A 248 -2.97 30.42 17.47
N ASN A 249 -2.48 31.11 18.52
CA ASN A 249 -3.25 32.06 19.32
C ASN A 249 -3.53 33.34 18.53
N THR A 250 -3.98 33.21 17.28
CA THR A 250 -4.44 34.33 16.49
C THR A 250 -5.73 34.80 17.11
N ILE A 251 -5.75 36.04 17.59
CA ILE A 251 -6.98 36.71 17.98
C ILE A 251 -7.75 36.95 16.68
N TYR A 252 -8.71 36.08 16.38
CA TYR A 252 -9.61 36.29 15.26
C TYR A 252 -10.47 37.51 15.59
N PRO A 253 -10.65 38.45 14.65
CA PRO A 253 -11.57 39.56 14.86
C PRO A 253 -12.96 38.98 15.14
N SER A 254 -13.66 39.53 16.14
CA SER A 254 -15.05 39.19 16.38
C SER A 254 -15.84 39.49 15.09
N LEU A 255 -16.49 38.46 14.55
CA LEU A 255 -17.36 38.59 13.39
C LEU A 255 -18.77 39.06 13.78
N GLU A 256 -18.96 39.50 15.03
CA GLU A 256 -20.22 40.08 15.50
C GLU A 256 -20.61 41.30 14.65
N GLY A 257 -21.83 41.28 14.12
CA GLY A 257 -22.38 42.36 13.31
C GLY A 257 -22.06 42.29 11.81
N VAL A 258 -21.29 41.31 11.34
CA VAL A 258 -21.10 41.07 9.91
C VAL A 258 -22.29 40.25 9.36
N PRO A 259 -23.06 40.76 8.39
CA PRO A 259 -24.14 39.99 7.79
C PRO A 259 -23.57 38.91 6.88
N PHE A 260 -23.68 37.65 7.30
CA PHE A 260 -23.39 36.49 6.45
C PHE A 260 -24.68 36.01 5.77
N PRO A 261 -24.59 35.44 4.55
CA PRO A 261 -25.68 34.64 4.02
C PRO A 261 -26.01 33.53 5.02
N VAL A 262 -27.23 33.55 5.55
CA VAL A 262 -27.71 32.54 6.50
C VAL A 262 -28.51 31.52 5.71
N LEU A 263 -28.25 30.24 5.97
CA LEU A 263 -29.05 29.16 5.43
C LEU A 263 -30.49 29.29 5.93
N SER A 264 -31.43 28.94 5.06
CA SER A 264 -32.84 28.80 5.44
C SER A 264 -33.01 27.76 6.56
N VAL A 265 -34.15 27.83 7.25
CA VAL A 265 -34.47 26.88 8.32
C VAL A 265 -34.53 25.47 7.74
N GLU A 266 -35.07 25.33 6.53
CA GLU A 266 -35.18 24.08 5.79
C GLU A 266 -33.80 23.49 5.44
N GLU A 267 -32.87 24.32 4.94
CA GLU A 267 -31.50 23.91 4.65
C GLU A 267 -30.74 23.48 5.91
N ASN A 268 -30.90 24.20 7.02
CA ASN A 268 -30.29 23.83 8.29
C ASN A 268 -30.84 22.50 8.82
N MET A 269 -32.17 22.29 8.74
CA MET A 269 -32.78 21.01 9.13
C MET A 269 -32.26 19.86 8.28
N PHE A 270 -32.08 20.10 6.97
CA PHE A 270 -31.52 19.09 6.06
C PHE A 270 -30.06 18.75 6.40
N LEU A 271 -29.20 19.75 6.64
CA LEU A 271 -27.78 19.54 6.95
C LEU A 271 -27.52 18.92 8.33
N THR A 272 -28.46 19.09 9.26
CA THR A 272 -28.37 18.53 10.63
C THR A 272 -29.18 17.24 10.80
N ALA A 273 -29.82 16.76 9.74
CA ALA A 273 -30.55 15.50 9.76
C ALA A 273 -29.64 14.31 10.13
N PRO A 274 -30.17 13.27 10.78
CA PRO A 274 -29.40 12.07 11.06
C PRO A 274 -29.08 11.32 9.77
N PHE A 275 -27.91 10.67 9.75
CA PHE A 275 -27.45 9.88 8.61
C PHE A 275 -28.40 8.71 8.32
N SER A 276 -28.90 8.63 7.09
CA SER A 276 -29.72 7.49 6.66
C SER A 276 -28.85 6.29 6.28
N LEU A 277 -29.41 5.07 6.35
CA LEU A 277 -28.68 3.88 5.92
C LEU A 277 -28.37 3.93 4.43
N GLU A 278 -29.30 4.48 3.64
CA GLU A 278 -29.22 4.65 2.20
C GLU A 278 -28.10 5.62 1.81
N GLU A 279 -27.96 6.73 2.54
CA GLU A 279 -26.87 7.69 2.36
C GLU A 279 -25.51 7.04 2.62
N ILE A 280 -25.37 6.34 3.75
CA ILE A 280 -24.13 5.64 4.09
C ILE A 280 -23.80 4.59 3.02
N HIS A 281 -24.80 3.81 2.61
CA HIS A 281 -24.62 2.75 1.61
C HIS A 281 -24.21 3.33 0.25
N LYS A 282 -24.81 4.45 -0.16
CA LYS A 282 -24.46 5.15 -1.41
C LYS A 282 -22.98 5.56 -1.41
N VAL A 283 -22.49 6.15 -0.32
CA VAL A 283 -21.07 6.53 -0.19
C VAL A 283 -20.15 5.31 -0.25
N VAL A 284 -20.54 4.20 0.39
CA VAL A 284 -19.79 2.95 0.34
C VAL A 284 -19.70 2.44 -1.11
N ILE A 285 -20.81 2.45 -1.87
CA ILE A 285 -20.83 2.01 -3.27
C ILE A 285 -19.99 2.92 -4.17
N GLU A 286 -20.09 4.23 -4.02
CA GLU A 286 -19.36 5.22 -4.84
C GLU A 286 -17.85 5.21 -4.58
N SER A 287 -17.42 4.77 -3.40
CA SER A 287 -16.01 4.74 -3.00
C SER A 287 -15.18 3.72 -3.80
N ASP A 288 -14.00 4.12 -4.25
CA ASP A 288 -13.07 3.24 -4.97
C ASP A 288 -12.49 2.14 -4.04
N GLY A 289 -12.74 0.87 -4.38
CA GLY A 289 -12.35 -0.30 -3.57
C GLY A 289 -10.84 -0.57 -3.56
N ASP A 290 -10.10 -0.08 -4.55
CA ASP A 290 -8.66 -0.31 -4.72
C ASP A 290 -7.80 0.78 -4.09
N LYS A 291 -8.38 1.72 -3.33
CA LYS A 291 -7.62 2.74 -2.61
C LYS A 291 -6.73 2.15 -1.52
N SER A 292 -5.74 2.94 -1.10
CA SER A 292 -4.86 2.58 0.01
C SER A 292 -5.67 2.54 1.32
N PRO A 293 -5.55 1.47 2.12
CA PRO A 293 -6.24 1.38 3.39
C PRO A 293 -5.60 2.28 4.45
N GLY A 294 -6.36 2.54 5.52
CA GLY A 294 -5.85 3.20 6.73
C GLY A 294 -4.96 2.27 7.58
N PRO A 295 -4.61 2.67 8.81
CA PRO A 295 -3.80 1.87 9.73
C PRO A 295 -4.43 0.54 10.16
N ASP A 296 -5.75 0.42 10.06
CA ASP A 296 -6.48 -0.84 10.25
C ASP A 296 -6.10 -1.87 9.18
N GLY A 297 -5.86 -1.42 7.95
CA GLY A 297 -5.46 -2.20 6.79
C GLY A 297 -6.62 -2.67 5.92
N PHE A 298 -7.86 -2.28 6.21
CA PHE A 298 -9.04 -2.60 5.40
C PHE A 298 -9.32 -1.48 4.39
N ASN A 299 -9.78 -1.85 3.19
CA ASN A 299 -10.15 -0.89 2.14
C ASN A 299 -11.65 -1.00 1.82
N PHE A 300 -12.14 -0.14 0.93
CA PHE A 300 -13.54 -0.16 0.55
C PHE A 300 -13.98 -1.44 -0.19
N ALA A 301 -13.07 -2.20 -0.81
CA ALA A 301 -13.43 -3.49 -1.39
C ALA A 301 -13.91 -4.48 -0.32
N PHE A 302 -13.23 -4.52 0.83
CA PHE A 302 -13.69 -5.29 1.99
C PHE A 302 -15.06 -4.80 2.49
N VAL A 303 -15.22 -3.49 2.71
CA VAL A 303 -16.47 -2.92 3.25
C VAL A 303 -17.66 -3.19 2.32
N LYS A 304 -17.46 -3.10 1.00
CA LYS A 304 -18.46 -3.44 -0.02
C LYS A 304 -18.84 -4.91 0.01
N SER A 305 -17.84 -5.80 0.04
CA SER A 305 -18.07 -7.25 0.07
C SER A 305 -18.79 -7.71 1.33
N CYS A 306 -18.48 -7.10 2.47
CA CYS A 306 -19.01 -7.48 3.77
C CYS A 306 -20.15 -6.56 4.25
N TRP A 307 -20.74 -5.75 3.36
CA TRP A 307 -21.69 -4.70 3.74
C TRP A 307 -22.88 -5.25 4.53
N GLU A 308 -23.45 -6.37 4.08
CA GLU A 308 -24.61 -6.99 4.74
C GLU A 308 -24.35 -7.39 6.19
N LEU A 309 -23.10 -7.75 6.51
CA LEU A 309 -22.67 -8.09 7.87
C LEU A 309 -22.42 -6.84 8.72
N LEU A 310 -21.90 -5.77 8.12
CA LEU A 310 -21.42 -4.57 8.82
C LEU A 310 -22.49 -3.47 8.97
N LYS A 311 -23.49 -3.45 8.08
CA LYS A 311 -24.41 -2.31 7.89
C LYS A 311 -25.14 -1.89 9.17
N SER A 312 -25.56 -2.84 10.00
CA SER A 312 -26.30 -2.56 11.24
C SER A 312 -25.41 -1.87 12.28
N GLU A 313 -24.20 -2.39 12.49
CA GLU A 313 -23.23 -1.82 13.43
C GLU A 313 -22.71 -0.46 12.94
N ILE A 314 -22.47 -0.31 11.63
CA ILE A 314 -22.08 0.98 11.04
C ILE A 314 -23.20 2.01 11.21
N ARG A 315 -24.47 1.65 11.00
CA ARG A 315 -25.60 2.56 11.22
C ARG A 315 -25.66 3.09 12.65
N ILE A 316 -25.48 2.20 13.63
CA ILE A 316 -25.48 2.55 15.06
C ILE A 316 -24.29 3.46 15.39
N LEU A 317 -23.11 3.23 14.79
CA LEU A 317 -21.96 4.12 14.93
C LEU A 317 -22.31 5.55 14.49
N PHE A 318 -22.93 5.72 13.32
CA PHE A 318 -23.32 7.03 12.82
C PHE A 318 -24.40 7.71 13.67
N ASP A 319 -25.38 6.95 14.20
CA ASP A 319 -26.36 7.48 15.17
C ASP A 319 -25.69 8.02 16.43
N GLN A 320 -24.77 7.23 17.00
CA GLN A 320 -24.05 7.63 18.21
C GLN A 320 -23.13 8.82 17.94
N PHE A 321 -22.49 8.88 16.77
CA PHE A 321 -21.68 10.02 16.37
C PHE A 321 -22.53 11.30 16.23
N HIS A 322 -23.70 11.21 15.60
CA HIS A 322 -24.61 12.35 15.44
C HIS A 322 -25.06 12.91 16.80
N GLY A 323 -25.40 12.05 17.76
CA GLY A 323 -25.86 12.47 19.09
C GLY A 323 -24.74 12.96 20.02
N ILE A 324 -23.54 12.37 19.95
CA ILE A 324 -22.44 12.64 20.91
C ILE A 324 -21.42 13.65 20.34
N GLY A 325 -21.30 13.73 19.02
CA GLY A 325 -20.31 14.58 18.33
C GLY A 325 -18.85 14.12 18.54
N ASN A 326 -18.63 12.87 18.91
CA ASN A 326 -17.29 12.35 19.22
C ASN A 326 -17.01 11.07 18.43
N LEU A 327 -15.74 10.83 18.05
CA LEU A 327 -15.29 9.60 17.40
C LEU A 327 -14.18 8.94 18.23
N PRO A 328 -14.08 7.60 18.25
CA PRO A 328 -12.98 6.95 18.93
C PRO A 328 -11.65 7.43 18.36
N LYS A 329 -10.66 7.70 19.24
CA LYS A 329 -9.32 8.16 18.84
C LYS A 329 -8.66 7.26 17.80
N SER A 330 -9.03 5.98 17.76
CA SER A 330 -8.55 5.01 16.79
C SER A 330 -8.91 5.31 15.34
N PHE A 331 -10.08 5.91 15.09
CA PHE A 331 -10.47 6.37 13.75
C PHE A 331 -9.70 7.62 13.32
N LEU A 332 -9.07 8.32 14.27
CA LEU A 332 -8.24 9.49 14.02
C LEU A 332 -6.78 9.12 13.73
N PHE A 333 -6.43 7.83 13.71
CA PHE A 333 -5.11 7.40 13.27
C PHE A 333 -5.03 7.39 11.74
N TYR A 334 -4.03 8.07 11.21
CA TYR A 334 -3.77 8.15 9.77
C TYR A 334 -2.30 7.90 9.47
N PHE A 335 -2.02 7.41 8.27
CA PHE A 335 -0.66 7.40 7.74
C PHE A 335 -0.35 8.78 7.17
N VAL A 336 0.74 9.39 7.64
CA VAL A 336 1.32 10.58 7.00
C VAL A 336 2.06 10.13 5.75
N ALA A 337 1.55 10.49 4.59
CA ALA A 337 2.17 10.23 3.30
C ALA A 337 2.77 11.50 2.72
N LEU A 338 4.09 11.52 2.51
CA LEU A 338 4.77 12.62 1.84
C LEU A 338 4.64 12.45 0.33
N ILE A 339 3.91 13.36 -0.33
CA ILE A 339 3.76 13.37 -1.78
C ILE A 339 4.78 14.38 -2.35
N PRO A 340 5.79 13.94 -3.13
CA PRO A 340 6.69 14.86 -3.79
C PRO A 340 5.89 15.75 -4.77
N LYS A 341 6.10 17.07 -4.67
CA LYS A 341 5.45 18.07 -5.54
C LYS A 341 6.05 18.08 -6.93
#